data_AF-A0A813IM44-F1
#
_entry.id   AF-A0A813IM44-F1
#
_cell.length_a   1.000
_cell.length_b   1.000
_cell.length_c   1.000
_cell.angle_alpha   90.00
_cell.angle_beta   90.00
_cell.angle_gamma   90.00
#
_symmetry.space_group_name_H-M   'P 1'
#
loop_
_entity.id
_entity.type
_entity.pdbx_description
1 polymer ?
#
loop_
_entity_poly.entity_id
_entity_poly.type
_entity_poly.pdbx_seq_one_letter_code
_entity_poly.pdbx_strand_id
1 'polypeptide(L)'
;MSQGDYDPETKSFTRLETWQLNPAGDGYDPVHRKSPFVSIPASFWWALVTQTTVGYGDVVPRTVAGKITAGICMVWSLCVLALPVGVIGHNFQAVWLEYDAQKKNEFSVQENARKMAKMTIGNIDPISNSRMVKVEVYHRSGFCRQEVNDVFIGQGEVELGLDPVSLTSASSPIVVPLTENRAKFNRRVSGDVSITYKWTPSPTTEPDIMLQGKLVVTVVSAKQLATVDWKPGGVPDAYVVVSVYPNSPDIAGILTPKKLQTSVAFDETRPFWNESLFFDFLWHKEGVQAKRDLERKAIASTSFDILTMTNFVKDEKVNMDPATGQLLASIPRIQKEVSALQLLLPQLRHEAKSIREVMSSIIAELGLDLKASVTAEKFKRFEHHSGGGSEHLNHDCFAMPGVVPEEKIVERGRSLRRASTSAV
;
A
#
# COMPACT_ATOMS: atom_id res chain seq x y z
N MET A 1 -24.66 44.30 55.72
CA MET A 1 -25.40 43.66 54.60
C MET A 1 -26.78 43.35 55.12
N SER A 2 -27.81 44.12 54.73
CA SER A 2 -29.16 43.91 55.24
C SER A 2 -29.70 42.57 54.73
N GLN A 3 -29.88 41.62 55.64
CA GLN A 3 -30.70 40.42 55.43
C GLN A 3 -32.10 40.91 55.00
N GLY A 4 -32.72 40.25 54.01
CA GLY A 4 -34.10 40.59 53.63
C GLY A 4 -35.06 40.20 54.77
N ASP A 5 -36.14 40.94 54.93
CA ASP A 5 -37.15 40.65 55.95
C ASP A 5 -38.09 39.56 55.43
N TYR A 6 -38.32 38.55 56.27
CA TYR A 6 -39.27 37.49 55.97
C TYR A 6 -40.68 37.98 56.25
N ASP A 7 -41.50 38.02 55.21
CA ASP A 7 -42.92 38.35 55.35
C ASP A 7 -43.72 37.05 55.59
N PRO A 8 -44.33 36.88 56.78
CA PRO A 8 -45.08 35.68 57.14
C PRO A 8 -46.40 35.53 56.35
N GLU A 9 -46.96 36.62 55.81
CA GLU A 9 -48.22 36.57 55.05
C GLU A 9 -47.97 36.07 53.62
N THR A 10 -46.93 36.60 52.96
CA THR A 10 -46.58 36.20 51.59
C THR A 10 -45.61 35.02 51.51
N LYS A 11 -45.16 34.50 52.67
CA LYS A 11 -44.15 33.43 52.83
C LYS A 11 -42.90 33.67 51.98
N SER A 12 -42.52 34.94 51.81
CA SER A 12 -41.47 35.32 50.87
C SER A 12 -40.46 36.27 51.53
N PHE A 13 -39.20 36.12 51.15
CA PHE A 13 -38.17 37.08 51.57
C PHE A 13 -38.28 38.32 50.70
N THR A 14 -38.58 39.45 51.33
CA THR A 14 -38.66 40.74 50.66
C THR A 14 -37.48 41.61 51.06
N ARG A 15 -37.09 42.53 50.18
CA ARG A 15 -36.03 43.49 50.46
C ARG A 15 -36.39 44.85 49.91
N LEU A 16 -36.11 45.89 50.69
CA LEU A 16 -36.15 47.27 50.23
C LEU A 16 -35.18 47.48 49.07
N GLU A 17 -35.72 47.78 47.89
CA GLU A 17 -34.95 48.00 46.67
C GLU A 17 -34.71 49.50 46.45
N THR A 18 -35.78 50.30 46.51
CA THR A 18 -35.74 51.75 46.34
C THR A 18 -36.90 52.40 47.09
N TRP A 19 -36.82 53.72 47.24
CA TRP A 19 -37.93 54.54 47.68
C TRP A 19 -38.58 55.16 46.45
N GLN A 20 -39.89 55.01 46.28
CA GLN A 20 -40.65 55.62 45.18
C GLN A 20 -41.42 56.82 45.71
N LEU A 21 -41.48 57.90 44.92
CA LEU A 21 -42.26 59.08 45.29
C LEU A 21 -43.74 58.73 45.23
N ASN A 22 -44.48 59.10 46.27
CA ASN A 22 -45.89 58.81 46.37
C ASN A 22 -46.66 59.59 45.29
N PRO A 23 -47.76 59.03 44.76
CA PRO A 23 -48.57 59.72 43.74
C PRO A 23 -49.11 61.09 44.21
N ALA A 24 -49.24 61.28 45.52
CA ALA A 24 -49.66 62.53 46.15
C ALA A 24 -48.54 63.57 46.34
N GLY A 25 -47.27 63.21 46.07
CA GLY A 25 -46.11 64.10 46.14
C GLY A 25 -45.69 64.51 47.56
N ASP A 26 -46.25 63.87 48.59
CA ASP A 26 -46.13 64.20 50.02
C ASP A 26 -45.08 63.37 50.76
N GLY A 27 -44.53 62.34 50.12
CA GLY A 27 -43.57 61.44 50.74
C GLY A 27 -43.00 60.38 49.80
N TYR A 28 -42.25 59.45 50.39
CA TYR A 28 -41.65 58.32 49.68
C TYR A 28 -42.11 56.99 50.30
N ASP A 29 -42.63 56.10 49.46
CA ASP A 29 -43.04 54.76 49.85
C ASP A 29 -41.88 53.76 49.63
N PRO A 30 -41.63 52.87 50.60
CA PRO A 30 -40.59 51.85 50.47
C PRO A 30 -41.03 50.75 49.51
N VAL A 31 -40.31 50.59 48.39
CA VAL A 31 -40.58 49.51 47.44
C VAL A 31 -39.81 48.27 47.84
N HIS A 32 -40.58 47.22 48.16
CA HIS A 32 -40.05 45.92 48.52
C HIS A 32 -40.13 44.96 47.32
N ARG A 33 -39.01 44.31 46.99
CA ARG A 33 -38.96 43.28 45.94
C ARG A 33 -38.78 41.90 46.56
N LYS A 34 -39.53 40.91 46.03
CA LYS A 34 -39.44 39.50 46.42
C LYS A 34 -38.17 38.86 45.87
N SER A 35 -37.50 38.02 46.67
CA SER A 35 -36.37 37.20 46.23
C SER A 35 -36.84 36.16 45.20
N PRO A 36 -36.15 35.99 44.06
CA PRO A 36 -36.48 34.95 43.09
C PRO A 36 -36.06 33.54 43.58
N PHE A 37 -35.23 33.46 44.63
CA PHE A 37 -34.82 32.21 45.27
C PHE A 37 -35.74 31.91 46.45
N VAL A 38 -36.79 31.12 46.21
CA VAL A 38 -37.85 30.80 47.20
C VAL A 38 -37.51 29.55 48.01
N SER A 39 -36.85 28.55 47.40
CA SER A 39 -36.49 27.29 48.04
C SER A 39 -35.15 26.75 47.50
N ILE A 40 -34.50 25.87 48.24
CA ILE A 40 -33.25 25.22 47.79
C ILE A 40 -33.45 24.47 46.46
N PRO A 41 -34.53 23.69 46.27
CA PRO A 41 -34.81 23.06 44.97
C PRO A 41 -35.02 24.06 43.83
N ALA A 42 -35.69 25.19 44.09
CA ALA A 42 -35.86 26.23 43.07
C ALA A 42 -34.52 26.87 42.67
N SER A 43 -33.57 26.97 43.60
CA SER A 43 -32.21 27.44 43.30
C SER A 43 -31.40 26.47 42.44
N PHE A 44 -31.69 25.16 42.48
CA PHE A 44 -31.05 24.18 41.58
C PHE A 44 -31.41 24.42 40.12
N TRP A 45 -32.63 24.87 39.81
CA TRP A 45 -33.01 25.23 38.44
C TRP A 45 -32.09 26.33 37.90
N TRP A 46 -31.92 27.42 38.66
CA TRP A 46 -30.99 28.48 38.31
C TRP A 46 -29.55 27.97 38.15
N ALA A 47 -29.09 27.12 39.08
CA ALA A 47 -27.74 26.56 39.04
C ALA A 47 -27.50 25.69 37.79
N LEU A 48 -28.44 24.81 37.42
CA LEU A 48 -28.34 23.95 36.24
C LEU A 48 -28.33 24.75 34.93
N VAL A 49 -29.25 25.71 34.79
CA VAL A 49 -29.33 26.59 33.60
C VAL A 49 -28.07 27.44 33.44
N THR A 50 -27.49 27.89 34.55
CA THR A 50 -26.26 28.67 34.57
C THR A 50 -25.03 27.81 34.26
N GLN A 51 -24.92 26.63 34.87
CA GLN A 51 -23.81 25.68 34.67
C GLN A 51 -23.77 25.11 33.24
N THR A 52 -24.93 24.90 32.62
CA THR A 52 -25.04 24.48 31.22
C THR A 52 -24.89 25.64 30.22
N THR A 53 -24.64 26.85 30.71
CA THR A 53 -24.49 28.08 29.91
C THR A 53 -25.72 28.48 29.07
N VAL A 54 -26.89 27.92 29.37
CA VAL A 54 -28.16 28.23 28.67
C VAL A 54 -28.64 29.64 29.03
N GLY A 55 -28.68 29.96 30.33
CA GLY A 55 -28.88 31.33 30.81
C GLY A 55 -30.22 31.99 30.43
N TYR A 56 -31.36 31.36 30.72
CA TYR A 56 -32.69 31.93 30.41
C TYR A 56 -32.96 33.33 30.99
N GLY A 57 -32.34 33.67 32.12
CA GLY A 57 -32.47 34.98 32.76
C GLY A 57 -33.77 35.19 33.56
N ASP A 58 -34.55 34.12 33.74
CA ASP A 58 -35.77 34.05 34.55
C ASP A 58 -35.50 34.23 36.05
N VAL A 59 -34.42 33.61 36.54
CA VAL A 59 -33.94 33.74 37.92
C VAL A 59 -32.51 34.29 37.88
N VAL A 60 -32.23 35.37 38.61
CA VAL A 60 -30.88 35.96 38.66
C VAL A 60 -30.55 36.52 40.04
N PRO A 61 -29.29 36.39 40.52
CA PRO A 61 -28.85 37.00 41.75
C PRO A 61 -28.77 38.53 41.60
N ARG A 62 -29.44 39.24 42.50
CA ARG A 62 -29.46 40.71 42.49
C ARG A 62 -28.43 41.32 43.44
N THR A 63 -28.11 40.64 44.54
CA THR A 63 -27.18 41.14 45.56
C THR A 63 -25.74 41.12 45.04
N VAL A 64 -24.91 42.06 45.50
CA VAL A 64 -23.48 42.08 45.15
C VAL A 64 -22.80 40.78 45.56
N ALA A 65 -23.05 40.30 46.78
CA ALA A 65 -22.54 39.01 47.25
C ALA A 65 -23.03 37.83 46.38
N GLY A 66 -24.32 37.79 46.03
CA GLY A 66 -24.88 36.73 45.18
C GLY A 66 -24.32 36.75 43.76
N LYS A 67 -24.05 37.94 43.20
CA LYS A 67 -23.38 38.08 41.91
C LYS A 67 -21.93 37.60 41.95
N ILE A 68 -21.19 37.89 43.03
CA ILE A 68 -19.83 37.37 43.23
C ILE A 68 -19.84 35.84 43.32
N THR A 69 -20.72 35.27 44.16
CA THR A 69 -20.86 33.81 44.29
C THR A 69 -21.28 33.16 42.97
N ALA A 70 -22.19 33.78 42.21
CA ALA A 70 -22.59 33.31 40.90
C ALA A 70 -21.44 33.35 39.89
N GLY A 71 -20.63 34.41 39.89
CA GLY A 71 -19.44 34.49 39.05
C GLY A 71 -18.43 33.37 39.33
N ILE A 72 -18.15 33.10 40.60
CA ILE A 72 -17.28 31.98 41.01
C ILE A 72 -17.87 30.64 40.56
N CYS A 73 -19.18 30.44 40.76
CA CYS A 73 -19.89 29.23 40.35
C CYS A 73 -19.83 29.00 38.83
N MET A 74 -20.02 30.06 38.03
CA MET A 74 -19.90 29.99 36.57
C MET A 74 -18.51 29.53 36.13
N VAL A 75 -17.44 30.12 36.67
CA VAL A 75 -16.06 29.73 36.33
C VAL A 75 -15.77 28.29 36.75
N TRP A 76 -16.17 27.91 37.97
CA TRP A 76 -16.00 26.54 38.46
C TRP A 76 -16.72 25.51 37.59
N SER A 77 -17.92 25.84 37.14
CA SER A 77 -18.74 24.95 36.30
C SER A 77 -18.08 24.64 34.96
N LEU A 78 -17.41 25.62 34.35
CA LEU A 78 -16.65 25.42 33.11
C LEU A 78 -15.44 24.50 33.33
N CYS A 79 -14.73 24.65 34.46
CA CYS A 79 -13.63 23.75 34.81
C CYS A 79 -14.10 22.30 34.97
N VAL A 80 -15.25 22.09 35.60
CA VAL A 80 -15.83 20.74 35.81
C VAL A 80 -16.30 20.13 34.50
N LEU A 81 -16.93 20.90 33.61
CA LEU A 81 -17.39 20.42 32.31
C LEU A 81 -16.24 20.15 31.31
N ALA A 82 -15.11 20.86 31.44
CA ALA A 82 -13.96 20.67 30.56
C ALA A 82 -13.34 19.26 30.66
N LEU A 83 -13.32 18.66 31.85
CA LEU A 83 -12.72 17.34 32.08
C LEU A 83 -13.41 16.21 31.30
N PRO A 84 -14.73 15.96 31.43
CA PRO A 84 -15.38 14.87 30.70
C PRO A 84 -15.37 15.11 29.19
N VAL A 85 -15.54 16.36 28.72
CA VAL A 85 -15.47 16.69 27.30
C VAL A 85 -14.07 16.42 26.74
N GLY A 86 -13.01 16.79 27.46
CA GLY A 86 -11.63 16.52 27.06
C GLY A 86 -11.31 15.03 26.97
N VAL A 87 -11.75 14.23 27.96
CA VAL A 87 -11.52 12.78 27.98
C VAL A 87 -12.25 12.09 26.82
N ILE A 88 -13.51 12.45 26.58
CA ILE A 88 -14.29 11.88 25.45
C ILE A 88 -13.66 12.27 24.11
N GLY A 89 -13.26 13.54 23.95
CA GLY A 89 -12.61 14.03 22.74
C GLY A 89 -11.30 13.29 22.44
N HIS A 90 -10.45 13.10 23.44
CA HIS A 90 -9.20 12.35 23.29
C HIS A 90 -9.44 10.90 22.88
N ASN A 91 -10.37 10.20 23.54
CA ASN A 91 -10.68 8.80 23.21
C ASN A 91 -11.26 8.66 21.81
N PHE A 92 -12.16 9.56 21.40
CA PHE A 92 -12.71 9.57 20.05
C PHE A 92 -11.60 9.79 19.01
N GLN A 93 -10.70 10.74 19.26
CA GLN A 93 -9.57 11.00 18.38
C GLN A 93 -8.63 9.79 18.26
N ALA A 94 -8.31 9.13 19.38
CA ALA A 94 -7.47 7.93 19.37
C ALA A 94 -8.09 6.80 18.55
N VAL A 95 -9.37 6.49 18.79
CA VAL A 95 -10.11 5.45 18.04
C VAL A 95 -10.24 5.82 16.56
N TRP A 96 -10.48 7.10 16.25
CA TRP A 96 -10.63 7.55 14.87
C TRP A 96 -9.31 7.45 14.09
N LEU A 97 -8.18 7.80 14.72
CA LEU A 97 -6.85 7.65 14.12
C LEU A 97 -6.51 6.18 13.88
N GLU A 98 -6.84 5.30 14.84
CA GLU A 98 -6.64 3.86 14.68
C GLU A 98 -7.50 3.31 13.53
N TYR A 99 -8.76 3.70 13.45
CA TYR A 99 -9.67 3.33 12.37
C TYR A 99 -9.18 3.79 10.99
N ASP A 100 -8.69 5.03 10.87
CA ASP A 100 -8.14 5.57 9.63
C ASP A 100 -6.85 4.83 9.21
N ALA A 101 -6.00 4.47 10.17
CA ALA A 101 -4.81 3.66 9.92
C ALA A 101 -5.16 2.23 9.46
N GLN A 102 -6.13 1.59 10.11
CA GLN A 102 -6.62 0.26 9.72
C GLN A 102 -7.18 0.27 8.29
N LYS A 103 -8.04 1.24 7.96
CA LYS A 103 -8.55 1.39 6.59
C LYS A 103 -7.46 1.57 5.55
N LYS A 104 -6.48 2.43 5.81
CA LYS A 104 -5.34 2.64 4.90
C LYS A 104 -4.55 1.35 4.67
N ASN A 105 -4.33 0.56 5.73
CA ASN A 105 -3.67 -0.74 5.63
C ASN A 105 -4.51 -1.72 4.80
N GLU A 106 -5.81 -1.83 5.05
CA GLU A 106 -6.71 -2.69 4.26
C GLU A 106 -6.69 -2.35 2.77
N PHE A 107 -6.81 -1.05 2.42
CA PHE A 107 -6.70 -0.60 1.03
C PHE A 107 -5.35 -0.96 0.41
N SER A 108 -4.26 -0.78 1.16
CA SER A 108 -2.91 -1.12 0.67
C SER A 108 -2.73 -2.62 0.44
N VAL A 109 -3.29 -3.47 1.32
CA VAL A 109 -3.24 -4.93 1.20
C VAL A 109 -4.05 -5.38 -0.01
N GLN A 110 -5.24 -4.82 -0.22
CA GLN A 110 -6.06 -5.14 -1.38
C GLN A 110 -5.40 -4.71 -2.69
N GLU A 111 -4.79 -3.53 -2.72
CA GLU A 111 -4.06 -3.04 -3.89
C GLU A 111 -2.82 -3.90 -4.19
N ASN A 112 -2.06 -4.27 -3.15
CA ASN A 112 -0.92 -5.16 -3.28
C ASN A 112 -1.33 -6.56 -3.75
N ALA A 113 -2.43 -7.10 -3.22
CA ALA A 113 -2.99 -8.38 -3.66
C ALA A 113 -3.42 -8.32 -5.14
N ARG A 114 -4.06 -7.23 -5.56
CA ARG A 114 -4.44 -7.02 -6.98
C ARG A 114 -3.21 -6.92 -7.88
N LYS A 115 -2.17 -6.20 -7.45
CA LYS A 115 -0.89 -6.09 -8.19
C LYS A 115 -0.21 -7.46 -8.30
N MET A 116 -0.14 -8.23 -7.22
CA MET A 116 0.41 -9.58 -7.23
C MET A 116 -0.38 -10.50 -8.16
N ALA A 117 -1.71 -10.54 -8.06
CA ALA A 117 -2.54 -11.36 -8.93
C ALA A 117 -2.31 -11.03 -10.42
N LYS A 118 -2.21 -9.73 -10.76
CA LYS A 118 -1.90 -9.29 -12.13
C LYS A 118 -0.53 -9.77 -12.60
N MET A 119 0.50 -9.65 -11.76
CA MET A 119 1.85 -10.14 -12.08
C MET A 119 1.86 -11.67 -12.26
N THR A 120 1.19 -12.41 -11.37
CA THR A 120 1.10 -13.87 -11.45
C THR A 120 0.41 -14.33 -12.74
N ILE A 121 -0.70 -13.70 -13.14
CA ILE A 121 -1.38 -14.00 -14.40
C ILE A 121 -0.45 -13.75 -15.60
N GLY A 122 0.25 -12.62 -15.61
CA GLY A 122 1.21 -12.27 -16.66
C GLY A 122 2.43 -13.19 -16.75
N ASN A 123 2.76 -13.90 -15.67
CA ASN A 123 3.85 -14.88 -15.61
C ASN A 123 3.39 -16.29 -15.98
N ILE A 124 2.19 -16.71 -15.56
CA ILE A 124 1.61 -18.01 -15.93
C ILE A 124 1.36 -18.05 -17.45
N ASP A 125 0.75 -16.99 -17.98
CA ASP A 125 0.47 -16.89 -19.41
C ASP A 125 1.06 -15.62 -20.04
N PRO A 126 2.30 -15.69 -20.54
CA PRO A 126 3.00 -14.52 -21.10
C PRO A 126 2.25 -13.79 -22.22
N ILE A 127 1.42 -14.50 -23.00
CA ILE A 127 0.64 -13.91 -24.10
C ILE A 127 -0.41 -12.93 -23.59
N SER A 128 -0.87 -13.03 -22.34
CA SER A 128 -1.78 -12.04 -21.74
C SER A 128 -1.18 -10.62 -21.74
N ASN A 129 0.15 -10.50 -21.66
CA ASN A 129 0.84 -9.22 -21.74
C ASN A 129 0.70 -8.56 -23.12
N SER A 130 0.47 -9.33 -24.19
CA SER A 130 0.20 -8.79 -25.54
C SER A 130 -1.09 -7.98 -25.60
N ARG A 131 -2.09 -8.37 -24.79
CA ARG A 131 -3.40 -7.72 -24.71
C ARG A 131 -3.38 -6.49 -23.81
N MET A 132 -2.34 -6.30 -23.01
CA MET A 132 -2.23 -5.19 -22.08
C MET A 132 -1.68 -3.94 -22.80
N VAL A 133 -2.44 -2.85 -22.73
CA VAL A 133 -2.00 -1.54 -23.16
C VAL A 133 -1.79 -0.66 -21.95
N LYS A 134 -0.58 -0.12 -21.82
CA LYS A 134 -0.23 0.85 -20.80
C LYS A 134 -0.20 2.24 -21.42
N VAL A 135 -0.90 3.16 -20.78
CA VAL A 135 -1.01 4.56 -21.17
C VAL A 135 -0.34 5.38 -20.09
N GLU A 136 0.65 6.20 -20.45
CA GLU A 136 1.34 7.10 -19.52
C GLU A 136 1.18 8.54 -20.02
N VAL A 137 0.72 9.43 -19.15
CA VAL A 137 0.51 10.84 -19.48
C VAL A 137 1.63 11.66 -18.88
N TYR A 138 2.23 12.53 -19.68
CA TYR A 138 3.34 13.39 -19.32
C TYR A 138 3.02 14.84 -19.67
N HIS A 139 3.56 15.75 -18.88
CA HIS A 139 3.56 17.19 -19.15
C HIS A 139 4.93 17.61 -19.66
N ARG A 140 5.01 18.33 -20.78
CA ARG A 140 6.26 18.85 -21.32
C ARG A 140 6.29 20.38 -21.19
N SER A 141 7.09 20.89 -20.25
CA SER A 141 7.13 22.33 -19.94
C SER A 141 7.83 23.20 -21.01
N GLY A 142 8.48 22.61 -22.01
CA GLY A 142 9.10 23.33 -23.12
C GLY A 142 10.37 24.13 -22.78
N PHE A 143 10.86 24.09 -21.54
CA PHE A 143 12.13 24.73 -21.18
C PHE A 143 13.33 23.97 -21.76
N CYS A 144 14.25 24.68 -22.41
CA CYS A 144 15.43 24.08 -23.07
C CYS A 144 16.64 23.85 -22.14
N ARG A 145 16.48 23.94 -20.81
CA ARG A 145 17.60 23.79 -19.87
C ARG A 145 17.45 22.48 -19.07
N GLN A 146 18.32 21.53 -19.42
CA GLN A 146 18.59 20.23 -18.79
C GLN A 146 17.61 19.09 -19.11
N GLU A 147 18.16 17.88 -19.26
CA GLU A 147 17.78 16.83 -20.22
C GLU A 147 16.44 16.08 -20.00
N VAL A 148 15.60 16.39 -19.01
CA VAL A 148 14.25 15.78 -18.92
C VAL A 148 13.28 16.75 -18.23
N ASN A 149 12.57 17.55 -19.02
CA ASN A 149 11.50 18.43 -18.54
C ASN A 149 10.09 17.80 -18.68
N ASP A 150 10.05 16.47 -18.84
CA ASP A 150 8.81 15.69 -18.97
C ASP A 150 8.35 15.22 -17.59
N VAL A 151 7.30 15.86 -17.06
CA VAL A 151 6.74 15.57 -15.73
C VAL A 151 5.64 14.53 -15.82
N PHE A 152 5.80 13.40 -15.13
CA PHE A 152 4.81 12.32 -15.12
C PHE A 152 3.50 12.74 -14.43
N ILE A 153 2.38 12.71 -15.15
CA ILE A 153 1.03 13.03 -14.64
C ILE A 153 0.36 11.81 -14.04
N GLY A 154 0.34 10.70 -14.78
CA GLY A 154 -0.37 9.50 -14.36
C GLY A 154 -0.19 8.36 -15.35
N GLN A 155 -0.54 7.15 -14.93
CA GLN A 155 -0.55 5.98 -15.81
C GLN A 155 -1.85 5.21 -15.68
N GLY A 156 -2.32 4.62 -16.77
CA GLY A 156 -3.46 3.72 -16.80
C GLY A 156 -3.11 2.46 -17.57
N GLU A 157 -3.77 1.36 -17.24
CA GLU A 157 -3.57 0.09 -17.93
C GLU A 157 -4.93 -0.49 -18.28
N VAL A 158 -5.05 -1.00 -19.50
CA VAL A 158 -6.30 -1.56 -20.03
C VAL A 158 -6.00 -2.82 -20.84
N GLU A 159 -6.87 -3.81 -20.71
CA GLU A 159 -6.80 -5.04 -21.47
C GLU A 159 -7.66 -4.93 -22.73
N LEU A 160 -7.10 -5.34 -23.87
CA LEU A 160 -7.77 -5.35 -25.16
C LEU A 160 -8.21 -6.77 -25.54
N GLY A 161 -9.35 -6.87 -26.22
CA GLY A 161 -9.75 -8.10 -26.90
C GLY A 161 -8.99 -8.21 -28.22
N LEU A 162 -7.92 -8.99 -28.26
CA LEU A 162 -7.20 -9.30 -29.49
C LEU A 162 -7.52 -10.75 -29.89
N ASP A 163 -8.44 -10.89 -30.83
CA ASP A 163 -8.79 -12.19 -31.40
C ASP A 163 -7.86 -12.54 -32.56
N PRO A 164 -7.31 -13.77 -32.62
CA PRO A 164 -6.39 -14.15 -33.70
C PRO A 164 -7.08 -14.32 -35.07
N VAL A 165 -8.40 -14.46 -35.09
CA VAL A 165 -9.17 -14.78 -36.32
C VAL A 165 -10.13 -13.66 -36.70
N SER A 166 -10.75 -13.00 -35.71
CA SER A 166 -11.80 -12.02 -35.94
C SER A 166 -11.22 -10.60 -35.95
N LEU A 167 -11.79 -9.72 -36.77
CA LEU A 167 -11.45 -8.31 -36.75
C LEU A 167 -12.11 -7.68 -35.52
N THR A 168 -11.30 -7.30 -34.53
CA THR A 168 -11.80 -6.69 -33.29
C THR A 168 -11.66 -5.17 -33.37
N SER A 169 -12.68 -4.42 -32.99
CA SER A 169 -12.62 -2.95 -32.95
C SER A 169 -13.44 -2.45 -31.77
N ALA A 170 -12.93 -1.46 -31.05
CA ALA A 170 -13.72 -0.77 -30.04
C ALA A 170 -14.81 0.07 -30.74
N SER A 171 -16.08 -0.28 -30.52
CA SER A 171 -17.22 0.51 -31.02
C SER A 171 -17.38 1.84 -30.29
N SER A 172 -16.98 1.90 -29.02
CA SER A 172 -16.99 3.10 -28.18
C SER A 172 -15.61 3.39 -27.59
N PRO A 173 -15.26 4.67 -27.32
CA PRO A 173 -14.04 5.01 -26.61
C PRO A 173 -13.96 4.36 -25.23
N ILE A 174 -12.85 3.68 -24.97
CA ILE A 174 -12.54 3.06 -23.69
C ILE A 174 -11.92 4.13 -22.80
N VAL A 175 -12.53 4.35 -21.63
CA VAL A 175 -12.04 5.30 -20.63
C VAL A 175 -11.07 4.58 -19.71
N VAL A 176 -9.81 5.01 -19.73
CA VAL A 176 -8.73 4.46 -18.92
C VAL A 176 -8.46 5.42 -17.76
N PRO A 177 -8.82 5.05 -16.51
CA PRO A 177 -8.56 5.89 -15.36
C PRO A 177 -7.07 5.92 -15.02
N LEU A 178 -6.56 7.10 -14.69
CA LEU A 178 -5.17 7.27 -14.30
C LEU A 178 -4.96 6.88 -12.84
N THR A 179 -3.86 6.19 -12.60
CA THR A 179 -3.43 5.64 -11.31
C THR A 179 -2.07 6.21 -10.92
N GLU A 180 -1.81 6.23 -9.61
CA GLU A 180 -0.56 6.73 -9.04
C GLU A 180 0.61 5.77 -9.32
N ASN A 181 1.79 6.34 -9.59
CA ASN A 181 3.04 5.59 -9.60
C ASN A 181 4.10 6.32 -8.78
N ARG A 182 4.16 6.00 -7.48
CA ARG A 182 5.06 6.66 -6.53
C ARG A 182 6.54 6.43 -6.81
N ALA A 183 6.90 5.42 -7.60
CA ALA A 183 8.29 5.20 -8.02
C ALA A 183 8.74 6.22 -9.07
N LYS A 184 7.82 6.72 -9.91
CA LYS A 184 8.12 7.76 -10.90
C LYS A 184 7.93 9.17 -10.35
N PHE A 185 6.85 9.39 -9.58
CA PHE A 185 6.57 10.69 -9.01
C PHE A 185 5.65 10.58 -7.78
N ASN A 186 6.00 11.25 -6.69
CA ASN A 186 5.24 11.21 -5.44
C ASN A 186 4.18 12.31 -5.40
N ARG A 187 3.09 12.15 -6.16
CA ARG A 187 1.92 13.04 -6.13
C ARG A 187 0.61 12.29 -6.33
N ARG A 188 -0.49 12.92 -5.92
CA ARG A 188 -1.83 12.45 -6.29
C ARG A 188 -2.04 12.60 -7.79
N VAL A 189 -2.58 11.56 -8.40
CA VAL A 189 -2.91 11.51 -9.82
C VAL A 189 -4.42 11.68 -9.99
N SER A 190 -4.83 12.44 -11.00
CA SER A 190 -6.23 12.60 -11.38
C SER A 190 -6.39 12.59 -12.89
N GLY A 191 -7.57 12.15 -13.33
CA GLY A 191 -7.99 12.21 -14.71
C GLY A 191 -8.11 10.86 -15.39
N ASP A 192 -8.70 10.90 -16.58
CA ASP A 192 -8.96 9.73 -17.40
C ASP A 192 -8.53 9.99 -18.85
N VAL A 193 -8.02 8.97 -19.52
CA VAL A 193 -7.65 9.02 -20.94
C VAL A 193 -8.63 8.16 -21.73
N SER A 194 -9.23 8.73 -22.76
CA SER A 194 -10.11 8.02 -23.68
C SER A 194 -9.30 7.52 -24.88
N ILE A 195 -9.28 6.20 -25.09
CA ILE A 195 -8.63 5.56 -26.23
C ILE A 195 -9.64 4.75 -27.04
N THR A 196 -9.41 4.62 -28.34
CA THR A 196 -10.10 3.65 -29.20
C THR A 196 -9.05 2.75 -29.84
N TYR A 197 -9.42 1.54 -30.22
CA TYR A 197 -8.50 0.65 -30.93
C TYR A 197 -9.19 -0.10 -32.05
N LYS A 198 -8.40 -0.44 -33.07
CA LYS A 198 -8.78 -1.30 -34.18
C LYS A 198 -7.69 -2.36 -34.35
N TRP A 199 -8.09 -3.62 -34.27
CA TRP A 199 -7.24 -4.78 -34.47
C TRP A 199 -7.57 -5.41 -35.81
N THR A 200 -6.55 -5.58 -36.66
CA THR A 200 -6.66 -6.31 -37.92
C THR A 200 -5.75 -7.53 -37.88
N PRO A 201 -6.28 -8.74 -37.68
CA PRO A 201 -5.46 -9.95 -37.65
C PRO A 201 -4.84 -10.20 -39.03
N SER A 202 -3.61 -10.72 -39.04
CA SER A 202 -2.96 -11.21 -40.26
C SER A 202 -3.19 -12.71 -40.40
N PRO A 203 -3.42 -13.24 -41.61
CA PRO A 203 -3.57 -14.68 -41.80
C PRO A 203 -2.34 -15.42 -41.28
N THR A 204 -2.55 -16.25 -40.26
CA THR A 204 -1.51 -17.07 -39.65
C THR A 204 -1.04 -18.12 -40.65
N THR A 205 0.19 -18.00 -41.13
CA THR A 205 0.75 -18.90 -42.17
C THR A 205 1.56 -20.05 -41.56
N GLU A 206 2.02 -19.90 -40.30
CA GLU A 206 2.89 -20.85 -39.62
C GLU A 206 2.31 -21.31 -38.27
N PRO A 207 2.46 -22.59 -37.88
CA PRO A 207 1.89 -23.15 -36.66
C PRO A 207 2.54 -22.62 -35.36
N ASP A 208 3.71 -22.00 -35.44
CA ASP A 208 4.45 -21.47 -34.29
C ASP A 208 4.07 -20.02 -33.94
N ILE A 209 3.29 -19.36 -34.79
CA ILE A 209 2.80 -18.00 -34.56
C ILE A 209 1.49 -18.07 -33.77
N MET A 210 1.48 -17.49 -32.57
CA MET A 210 0.32 -17.47 -31.68
C MET A 210 -0.59 -16.25 -31.92
N LEU A 211 0.00 -15.10 -32.24
CA LEU A 211 -0.74 -13.86 -32.49
C LEU A 211 0.02 -13.02 -33.52
N GLN A 212 -0.67 -12.67 -34.61
CA GLN A 212 -0.12 -11.83 -35.67
C GLN A 212 -1.19 -10.89 -36.20
N GLY A 213 -0.82 -9.64 -36.43
CA GLY A 213 -1.74 -8.65 -36.95
C GLY A 213 -1.25 -7.24 -36.71
N LYS A 214 -2.08 -6.27 -37.03
CA LYS A 214 -1.80 -4.86 -36.85
C LYS A 214 -2.80 -4.26 -35.88
N LEU A 215 -2.28 -3.68 -34.80
CA LEU A 215 -3.03 -2.94 -33.81
C LEU A 215 -2.88 -1.45 -34.09
N VAL A 216 -4.01 -0.77 -34.23
CA VAL A 216 -4.08 0.68 -34.30
C VAL A 216 -4.73 1.18 -33.02
N VAL A 217 -3.98 1.91 -32.20
CA VAL A 217 -4.51 2.55 -30.98
C VAL A 217 -4.63 4.04 -31.25
N THR A 218 -5.84 4.58 -31.17
CA THR A 218 -6.10 6.00 -31.35
C THR A 218 -6.36 6.65 -30.01
N VAL A 219 -5.48 7.57 -29.61
CA VAL A 219 -5.64 8.36 -28.39
C VAL A 219 -6.56 9.53 -28.71
N VAL A 220 -7.75 9.55 -28.10
CA VAL A 220 -8.79 10.52 -28.44
C VAL A 220 -8.61 11.80 -27.62
N SER A 221 -8.74 11.71 -26.30
CA SER A 221 -8.71 12.86 -25.41
C SER A 221 -8.41 12.46 -23.97
N ALA A 222 -7.99 13.41 -23.13
CA ALA A 222 -7.96 13.23 -21.69
C ALA A 222 -8.80 14.29 -20.95
N LYS A 223 -9.25 13.96 -19.74
CA LYS A 223 -10.08 14.84 -18.90
C LYS A 223 -9.56 14.84 -17.47
N GLN A 224 -9.74 15.95 -16.76
CA GLN A 224 -9.43 16.11 -15.33
C GLN A 224 -7.97 15.78 -14.97
N LEU A 225 -7.03 16.05 -15.88
CA LEU A 225 -5.60 15.89 -15.63
C LEU A 225 -5.16 16.78 -14.46
N ALA A 226 -4.20 16.30 -13.67
CA ALA A 226 -3.64 17.07 -12.57
C ALA A 226 -3.01 18.37 -13.07
N THR A 227 -3.20 19.47 -12.35
CA THR A 227 -2.54 20.75 -12.64
C THR A 227 -1.06 20.63 -12.30
N VAL A 228 -0.19 20.87 -13.29
CA VAL A 228 1.26 20.65 -13.16
C VAL A 228 2.06 21.93 -13.38
N ASP A 229 1.52 22.84 -14.18
CA ASP A 229 2.25 24.03 -14.61
C ASP A 229 2.01 25.22 -13.67
N TRP A 230 2.98 26.11 -13.59
CA TRP A 230 2.91 27.38 -12.85
C TRP A 230 2.28 28.50 -13.71
N LYS A 231 2.08 28.26 -15.02
CA LYS A 231 1.37 29.16 -15.93
C LYS A 231 -0.02 29.53 -15.36
N PRO A 232 -0.54 30.74 -15.67
CA PRO A 232 -1.90 31.14 -15.28
C PRO A 232 -2.93 30.12 -15.80
N GLY A 233 -3.58 29.39 -14.88
CA GLY A 233 -4.53 28.32 -15.21
C GLY A 233 -4.05 26.90 -14.92
N GLY A 234 -2.75 26.70 -14.64
CA GLY A 234 -2.19 25.41 -14.19
C GLY A 234 -2.33 24.26 -15.19
N VAL A 235 -2.58 24.58 -16.46
CA VAL A 235 -2.95 23.63 -17.50
C VAL A 235 -1.69 22.88 -17.99
N PRO A 236 -1.72 21.54 -18.08
CA PRO A 236 -0.56 20.80 -18.55
C PRO A 236 -0.46 20.78 -20.08
N ASP A 237 0.73 21.07 -20.60
CA ASP A 237 1.16 20.70 -21.97
C ASP A 237 1.31 19.18 -22.09
N ALA A 238 0.19 18.48 -22.29
CA ALA A 238 0.11 17.03 -22.13
C ALA A 238 0.45 16.28 -23.42
N TYR A 239 1.15 15.16 -23.29
CA TYR A 239 1.26 14.14 -24.33
C TYR A 239 1.14 12.75 -23.72
N VAL A 240 0.75 11.78 -24.54
CA VAL A 240 0.46 10.42 -24.11
C VAL A 240 1.46 9.45 -24.72
N VAL A 241 2.08 8.63 -23.87
CA VAL A 241 2.94 7.53 -24.26
C VAL A 241 2.16 6.24 -24.11
N VAL A 242 1.94 5.55 -25.23
CA VAL A 242 1.30 4.24 -25.27
C VAL A 242 2.39 3.18 -25.37
N SER A 243 2.40 2.27 -24.41
CA SER A 243 3.33 1.14 -24.32
C SER A 243 2.55 -0.17 -24.46
N VAL A 244 2.97 -1.00 -25.41
CA VAL A 244 2.38 -2.33 -25.66
C VAL A 244 3.49 -3.36 -25.82
N TYR A 245 3.14 -4.65 -25.78
CA TYR A 245 4.08 -5.75 -26.04
C TYR A 245 3.73 -6.43 -27.37
N PRO A 246 4.22 -5.90 -28.51
CA PRO A 246 3.84 -6.42 -29.81
C PRO A 246 4.60 -7.69 -30.19
N ASN A 247 5.79 -7.90 -29.62
CA ASN A 247 6.66 -9.02 -29.93
C ASN A 247 6.66 -10.02 -28.76
N SER A 248 6.79 -11.32 -29.09
CA SER A 248 7.04 -12.34 -28.08
C SER A 248 8.34 -12.07 -27.29
N PRO A 249 8.50 -12.68 -26.10
CA PRO A 249 9.75 -12.59 -25.36
C PRO A 249 10.93 -13.04 -26.22
N ASP A 250 12.09 -12.43 -25.98
CA ASP A 250 13.34 -12.82 -26.63
C ASP A 250 13.76 -14.25 -26.20
N ILE A 251 14.81 -14.80 -26.80
CA ILE A 251 15.37 -16.12 -26.45
C ILE A 251 15.74 -16.20 -24.96
N ALA A 252 16.10 -15.06 -24.36
CA ALA A 252 16.36 -14.94 -22.93
C ALA A 252 15.09 -14.92 -22.06
N GLY A 253 13.89 -14.96 -22.64
CA GLY A 253 12.60 -14.88 -21.93
C GLY A 253 12.20 -13.47 -21.48
N ILE A 254 12.93 -12.44 -21.90
CA ILE A 254 12.69 -11.04 -21.52
C ILE A 254 11.68 -10.39 -22.48
N LEU A 255 10.65 -9.74 -21.90
CA LEU A 255 9.66 -8.96 -22.65
C LEU A 255 10.08 -7.49 -22.73
N THR A 256 10.16 -6.95 -23.95
CA THR A 256 10.46 -5.53 -24.19
C THR A 256 9.21 -4.80 -24.70
N PRO A 257 8.79 -3.71 -24.03
CA PRO A 257 7.64 -2.94 -24.49
C PRO A 257 8.03 -2.04 -25.66
N LYS A 258 7.18 -1.97 -26.69
CA LYS A 258 7.27 -0.95 -27.75
C LYS A 258 6.47 0.27 -27.30
N LYS A 259 7.15 1.41 -27.22
CA LYS A 259 6.57 2.68 -26.79
C LYS A 259 6.44 3.63 -27.96
N LEU A 260 5.26 4.19 -28.16
CA LEU A 260 5.01 5.29 -29.08
C LEU A 260 4.35 6.43 -28.33
N GLN A 261 4.55 7.66 -28.79
CA GLN A 261 4.03 8.86 -28.15
C GLN A 261 3.20 9.68 -29.14
N THR A 262 2.22 10.40 -28.64
CA THR A 262 1.44 11.39 -29.40
C THR A 262 2.17 12.73 -29.51
N SER A 263 1.61 13.63 -30.31
CA SER A 263 1.91 15.06 -30.25
C SER A 263 1.59 15.65 -28.87
N VAL A 264 2.18 16.81 -28.60
CA VAL A 264 1.90 17.59 -27.38
C VAL A 264 0.68 18.47 -27.64
N ALA A 265 -0.32 18.38 -26.76
CA ALA A 265 -1.44 19.31 -26.70
C ALA A 265 -1.06 20.44 -25.75
N PHE A 266 -0.93 21.66 -26.27
CA PHE A 266 -0.43 22.81 -25.52
C PHE A 266 -1.57 23.60 -24.87
N ASP A 267 -1.42 23.90 -23.57
CA ASP A 267 -2.34 24.75 -22.80
C ASP A 267 -3.84 24.35 -22.89
N GLU A 268 -4.14 23.05 -23.04
CA GLU A 268 -5.50 22.52 -23.12
C GLU A 268 -5.96 21.84 -21.81
N THR A 269 -7.08 22.30 -21.23
CA THR A 269 -7.69 21.70 -20.01
C THR A 269 -8.29 20.31 -20.26
N ARG A 270 -8.62 20.03 -21.53
CA ARG A 270 -9.15 18.75 -22.01
C ARG A 270 -8.42 18.42 -23.32
N PRO A 271 -7.16 17.95 -23.25
CA PRO A 271 -6.35 17.77 -24.43
C PRO A 271 -7.01 16.79 -25.39
N PHE A 272 -7.06 17.17 -26.67
CA PHE A 272 -7.61 16.36 -27.76
C PHE A 272 -6.54 16.08 -28.82
N TRP A 273 -6.19 14.82 -29.01
CA TRP A 273 -5.14 14.41 -29.96
C TRP A 273 -5.73 13.80 -31.23
N ASN A 274 -6.67 12.86 -31.07
CA ASN A 274 -7.18 12.03 -32.16
C ASN A 274 -6.09 11.42 -33.05
N GLU A 275 -5.00 10.98 -32.42
CA GLU A 275 -3.81 10.48 -33.10
C GLU A 275 -3.75 8.96 -33.03
N SER A 276 -3.51 8.32 -34.17
CA SER A 276 -3.44 6.87 -34.31
C SER A 276 -1.99 6.38 -34.29
N LEU A 277 -1.69 5.49 -33.34
CA LEU A 277 -0.41 4.83 -33.17
C LEU A 277 -0.48 3.40 -33.72
N PHE A 278 0.54 3.00 -34.46
CA PHE A 278 0.57 1.73 -35.19
C PHE A 278 1.54 0.74 -34.56
N PHE A 279 1.06 -0.46 -34.28
CA PHE A 279 1.84 -1.55 -33.72
C PHE A 279 1.62 -2.82 -34.52
N ASP A 280 2.69 -3.34 -35.09
CA ASP A 280 2.69 -4.63 -35.77
C ASP A 280 3.02 -5.72 -34.76
N PHE A 281 2.10 -6.67 -34.57
CA PHE A 281 2.19 -7.75 -33.60
C PHE A 281 2.73 -9.02 -34.25
N LEU A 282 3.68 -9.64 -33.57
CA LEU A 282 4.25 -10.93 -33.94
C LEU A 282 4.67 -11.69 -32.67
N TRP A 283 3.84 -12.66 -32.26
CA TRP A 283 4.11 -13.49 -31.10
C TRP A 283 4.36 -14.93 -31.52
N HIS A 284 5.56 -15.42 -31.21
CA HIS A 284 5.93 -16.82 -31.40
C HIS A 284 5.73 -17.64 -30.12
N LYS A 285 5.39 -18.92 -30.30
CA LYS A 285 5.25 -19.91 -29.23
C LYS A 285 6.57 -20.16 -28.49
N GLU A 286 7.69 -20.13 -29.20
CA GLU A 286 9.03 -20.33 -28.64
C GLU A 286 9.38 -19.27 -27.58
N GLY A 287 9.15 -17.99 -27.88
CA GLY A 287 9.40 -16.90 -26.93
C GLY A 287 8.55 -17.02 -25.66
N VAL A 288 7.28 -17.44 -25.81
CA VAL A 288 6.39 -17.70 -24.67
C VAL A 288 6.92 -18.84 -23.79
N GLN A 289 7.43 -19.91 -24.41
CA GLN A 289 8.07 -21.02 -23.69
C GLN A 289 9.36 -20.56 -22.98
N ALA A 290 10.22 -19.79 -23.66
CA ALA A 290 11.45 -19.24 -23.08
C ALA A 290 11.18 -18.40 -21.83
N LYS A 291 10.14 -17.56 -21.84
CA LYS A 291 9.72 -16.81 -20.64
C LYS A 291 9.20 -17.73 -19.53
N ARG A 292 8.36 -18.73 -19.85
CA ARG A 292 7.89 -19.71 -18.85
C ARG A 292 9.06 -20.47 -18.21
N ASP A 293 10.07 -20.82 -19.00
CA ASP A 293 11.27 -21.50 -18.50
C ASP A 293 12.15 -20.59 -17.63
N LEU A 294 12.27 -19.31 -17.97
CA LEU A 294 12.94 -18.32 -17.12
C LEU A 294 12.24 -18.20 -15.76
N GLU A 295 10.91 -18.04 -15.76
CA GLU A 295 10.12 -17.94 -14.52
C GLU A 295 10.21 -19.23 -13.69
N ARG A 296 10.15 -20.40 -14.34
CA ARG A 296 10.37 -21.70 -13.68
C ARG A 296 11.74 -21.77 -13.01
N LYS A 297 12.80 -21.32 -13.70
CA LYS A 297 14.16 -21.28 -13.13
C LYS A 297 14.26 -20.30 -11.95
N ALA A 298 13.62 -19.13 -12.02
CA ALA A 298 13.61 -18.15 -10.95
C ALA A 298 12.84 -18.64 -9.71
N ILE A 299 11.70 -19.31 -9.91
CA ILE A 299 10.95 -19.95 -8.81
C ILE A 299 11.79 -21.07 -8.19
N ALA A 300 12.49 -21.87 -9.00
CA ALA A 300 13.34 -22.94 -8.52
C ALA A 300 14.50 -22.41 -7.65
N SER A 301 15.20 -21.36 -8.08
CA SER A 301 16.29 -20.76 -7.31
C SER A 301 15.78 -20.16 -6.00
N THR A 302 14.67 -19.40 -6.05
CA THR A 302 14.06 -18.82 -4.84
C THR A 302 13.62 -19.91 -3.87
N SER A 303 13.06 -21.00 -4.42
CA SER A 303 12.65 -22.16 -3.63
C SER A 303 13.84 -22.83 -2.93
N PHE A 304 14.95 -22.93 -3.64
CA PHE A 304 16.20 -23.47 -3.11
C PHE A 304 16.79 -22.60 -2.01
N ASP A 305 16.79 -21.27 -2.18
CA ASP A 305 17.27 -20.32 -1.16
C ASP A 305 16.46 -20.43 0.13
N ILE A 306 15.13 -20.49 0.03
CA ILE A 306 14.22 -20.65 1.17
C ILE A 306 14.47 -22.00 1.87
N LEU A 307 14.63 -23.09 1.11
CA LEU A 307 14.97 -24.39 1.69
C LEU A 307 16.33 -24.38 2.40
N THR A 308 17.31 -23.65 1.87
CA THR A 308 18.62 -23.48 2.49
C THR A 308 18.55 -22.67 3.79
N MET A 309 17.77 -21.59 3.81
CA MET A 309 17.50 -20.78 5.01
C MET A 309 16.76 -21.57 6.09
N THR A 310 15.74 -22.34 5.73
CA THR A 310 14.99 -23.19 6.68
C THR A 310 15.83 -24.34 7.24
N ASN A 311 16.83 -24.84 6.49
CA ASN A 311 17.82 -25.77 7.04
C ASN A 311 18.68 -25.10 8.12
N PHE A 312 19.05 -23.82 7.97
CA PHE A 312 19.80 -23.08 8.98
C PHE A 312 19.05 -22.96 10.32
N VAL A 313 17.73 -22.73 10.26
CA VAL A 313 16.84 -22.67 11.45
C VAL A 313 16.76 -24.04 12.17
N LYS A 314 17.06 -25.14 11.49
CA LYS A 314 17.03 -26.49 12.06
C LYS A 314 18.28 -26.81 12.89
N ASP A 315 19.42 -26.19 12.59
CA ASP A 315 20.73 -26.59 13.12
C ASP A 315 21.22 -25.74 14.31
N GLU A 316 20.62 -24.59 14.58
CA GLU A 316 21.00 -23.76 15.74
C GLU A 316 20.32 -24.26 17.04
N LYS A 317 20.94 -25.24 17.69
CA LYS A 317 20.79 -25.39 19.15
C LYS A 317 21.53 -24.22 19.78
N VAL A 318 20.81 -23.22 20.27
CA VAL A 318 21.38 -22.16 21.12
C VAL A 318 21.96 -22.82 22.37
N ASN A 319 23.24 -23.17 22.34
CA ASN A 319 23.96 -23.71 23.48
C ASN A 319 24.45 -22.50 24.28
N MET A 320 23.63 -22.02 25.21
CA MET A 320 23.99 -20.91 26.08
C MET A 320 25.10 -21.36 27.03
N ASP A 321 26.21 -20.62 27.02
CA ASP A 321 27.31 -20.80 27.97
C ASP A 321 26.77 -20.59 29.41
N PRO A 322 27.14 -21.42 30.40
CA PRO A 322 26.51 -21.40 31.73
C PRO A 322 26.67 -20.06 32.47
N ALA A 323 27.69 -19.26 32.12
CA ALA A 323 27.89 -17.91 32.64
C ALA A 323 26.84 -16.90 32.13
N THR A 324 26.41 -17.01 30.87
CA THR A 324 25.39 -16.14 30.27
C THR A 324 24.01 -16.41 30.87
N GLY A 325 23.72 -17.67 31.21
CA GLY A 325 22.49 -18.07 31.91
C GLY A 325 22.37 -17.49 33.32
N GLN A 326 23.49 -17.36 34.04
CA GLN A 326 23.50 -16.72 35.38
C GLN A 326 23.29 -15.20 35.31
N LEU A 327 23.86 -14.52 34.31
CA LEU A 327 23.65 -13.09 34.07
C LEU A 327 22.19 -12.79 33.68
N LEU A 328 21.58 -13.63 32.83
CA LEU A 328 20.18 -13.50 32.43
C LEU A 328 19.19 -13.68 33.60
N ALA A 329 19.53 -14.53 34.58
CA ALA A 329 18.73 -14.71 35.80
C ALA A 329 18.72 -13.48 36.73
N SER A 330 19.68 -12.56 36.56
CA SER A 330 19.80 -11.36 37.41
C SER A 330 18.95 -10.18 36.92
N ILE A 331 18.38 -10.23 35.71
CA ILE A 331 17.60 -9.14 35.11
C ILE A 331 16.18 -9.63 34.77
N PRO A 332 15.17 -9.34 35.63
CA PRO A 332 13.82 -9.91 35.49
C PRO A 332 13.08 -9.49 34.22
N ARG A 333 13.41 -8.32 33.65
CA ARG A 333 12.81 -7.83 32.39
C ARG A 333 13.21 -8.67 31.19
N ILE A 334 14.48 -9.06 31.11
CA ILE A 334 15.03 -9.86 30.01
C ILE A 334 14.54 -11.31 30.14
N GLN A 335 14.40 -11.82 31.36
CA GLN A 335 13.85 -13.17 31.60
C GLN A 335 12.41 -13.32 31.09
N LYS A 336 11.58 -12.26 31.20
CA LYS A 336 10.21 -12.24 30.65
C LYS A 336 10.19 -12.24 29.12
N GLU A 337 11.10 -11.51 28.48
CA GLU A 337 11.20 -11.48 27.00
C GLU A 337 11.77 -12.78 26.45
N VAL A 338 12.78 -13.36 27.09
CA VAL A 338 13.37 -14.65 26.70
C VAL A 338 12.36 -15.79 26.85
N SER A 339 11.57 -15.82 27.92
CA SER A 339 10.52 -16.84 28.09
C SER A 339 9.38 -16.69 27.07
N ALA A 340 8.99 -15.46 26.72
CA ALA A 340 8.04 -15.22 25.63
C ALA A 340 8.58 -15.70 24.27
N LEU A 341 9.85 -15.43 23.97
CA LEU A 341 10.50 -15.90 22.74
C LEU A 341 10.66 -17.43 22.69
N GLN A 342 11.01 -18.06 23.83
CA GLN A 342 11.08 -19.51 23.95
C GLN A 342 9.71 -20.18 23.71
N LEU A 343 8.62 -19.50 24.03
CA LEU A 343 7.26 -19.99 23.77
C LEU A 343 6.87 -19.90 22.28
N LEU A 344 7.39 -18.91 21.55
CA LEU A 344 7.13 -18.70 20.11
C LEU A 344 8.00 -19.58 19.20
N LEU A 345 9.16 -20.01 19.69
CA LEU A 345 10.15 -20.78 18.94
C LEU A 345 9.62 -22.13 18.39
N PRO A 346 8.81 -22.92 19.14
CA PRO A 346 8.18 -24.14 18.62
C PRO A 346 7.20 -23.87 17.48
N GLN A 347 6.44 -22.77 17.57
CA GLN A 347 5.49 -22.37 16.54
C GLN A 347 6.22 -22.00 15.25
N LEU A 348 7.27 -21.18 15.33
CA LEU A 348 8.10 -20.82 14.19
C LEU A 348 8.79 -22.05 13.57
N ARG A 349 9.24 -23.02 14.39
CA ARG A 349 9.78 -24.29 13.87
C ARG A 349 8.75 -25.12 13.14
N HIS A 350 7.50 -25.16 13.64
CA HIS A 350 6.41 -25.87 12.98
C HIS A 350 6.05 -25.21 11.65
N GLU A 351 5.93 -23.89 11.60
CA GLU A 351 5.70 -23.13 10.37
C GLU A 351 6.83 -23.34 9.36
N ALA A 352 8.09 -23.27 9.78
CA ALA A 352 9.24 -23.54 8.92
C ALA A 352 9.25 -24.98 8.35
N LYS A 353 8.85 -25.97 9.16
CA LYS A 353 8.72 -27.37 8.71
C LYS A 353 7.59 -27.51 7.69
N SER A 354 6.45 -26.87 7.93
CA SER A 354 5.31 -26.88 7.01
C SER A 354 5.67 -26.23 5.66
N ILE A 355 6.34 -25.08 5.68
CA ILE A 355 6.85 -24.41 4.47
C ILE A 355 7.77 -25.35 3.68
N ARG A 356 8.69 -26.04 4.36
CA ARG A 356 9.61 -27.00 3.73
C ARG A 356 8.89 -28.15 3.03
N GLU A 357 7.86 -28.71 3.65
CA GLU A 357 7.09 -29.81 3.06
C GLU A 357 6.36 -29.36 1.79
N VAL A 358 5.67 -28.20 1.84
CA VAL A 358 5.00 -27.63 0.66
C VAL A 358 5.99 -27.34 -0.47
N MET A 359 7.13 -26.73 -0.16
CA MET A 359 8.16 -26.41 -1.16
C MET A 359 8.78 -27.67 -1.79
N SER A 360 8.99 -28.73 -1.00
CA SER A 360 9.48 -30.00 -1.53
C SER A 360 8.50 -30.66 -2.51
N SER A 361 7.19 -30.50 -2.28
CA SER A 361 6.14 -30.97 -3.19
C SER A 361 6.13 -30.19 -4.50
N ILE A 362 6.24 -28.85 -4.45
CA ILE A 362 6.26 -27.98 -5.64
C ILE A 362 7.46 -28.32 -6.55
N ILE A 363 8.64 -28.55 -5.96
CA ILE A 363 9.85 -28.91 -6.71
C ILE A 363 9.70 -30.26 -7.41
N ALA A 364 9.09 -31.24 -6.73
CA ALA A 364 8.81 -32.56 -7.31
C ALA A 364 7.81 -32.48 -8.48
N GLU A 365 6.77 -31.64 -8.36
CA GLU A 365 5.77 -31.42 -9.40
C GLU A 365 6.33 -30.67 -10.62
N LEU A 366 7.33 -29.81 -10.42
CA LEU A 366 8.04 -29.09 -11.49
C LEU A 366 9.14 -29.93 -12.18
N GLY A 367 9.40 -31.17 -11.72
CA GLY A 367 10.35 -32.09 -12.36
C GLY A 367 11.83 -31.67 -12.28
N LEU A 368 12.20 -30.85 -11.30
CA LEU A 368 13.55 -30.34 -11.13
C LEU A 368 14.38 -31.28 -10.24
N ASP A 369 15.46 -31.85 -10.78
CA ASP A 369 16.33 -32.76 -10.04
C ASP A 369 17.33 -31.99 -9.14
N LEU A 370 17.03 -31.95 -7.84
CA LEU A 370 17.80 -31.26 -6.80
C LEU A 370 19.31 -31.62 -6.78
N LYS A 371 19.68 -32.80 -7.29
CA LYS A 371 21.07 -33.27 -7.28
C LYS A 371 22.00 -32.52 -8.25
N ALA A 372 21.47 -31.98 -9.34
CA ALA A 372 22.30 -31.28 -10.34
C ALA A 372 22.70 -29.85 -9.90
N SER A 373 21.83 -29.17 -9.14
CA SER A 373 22.06 -27.79 -8.68
C SER A 373 23.06 -27.70 -7.51
N VAL A 374 23.05 -28.69 -6.60
CA VAL A 374 23.94 -28.73 -5.42
C VAL A 374 25.42 -28.78 -5.81
N THR A 375 25.76 -29.40 -6.95
CA THR A 375 27.14 -29.49 -7.44
C THR A 375 27.61 -28.19 -8.09
N ALA A 376 26.72 -27.49 -8.81
CA ALA A 376 27.04 -26.26 -9.51
C ALA A 376 27.27 -25.08 -8.54
N GLU A 377 26.52 -25.00 -7.45
CA GLU A 377 26.62 -23.91 -6.48
C GLU A 377 27.77 -24.08 -5.47
N LYS A 378 28.07 -25.33 -5.08
CA LYS A 378 29.30 -25.65 -4.32
C LYS A 378 30.55 -25.23 -5.10
N PHE A 379 30.55 -25.38 -6.43
CA PHE A 379 31.67 -24.98 -7.28
C PHE A 379 31.84 -23.44 -7.34
N LYS A 380 30.75 -22.69 -7.54
CA LYS A 380 30.78 -21.21 -7.54
C LYS A 380 31.20 -20.59 -6.22
N ARG A 381 30.80 -21.20 -5.09
CA ARG A 381 31.17 -20.71 -3.74
C ARG A 381 32.62 -21.04 -3.37
N PHE A 382 33.22 -22.06 -3.99
CA PHE A 382 34.64 -22.40 -3.83
C PHE A 382 35.56 -21.43 -4.59
N GLU A 383 35.17 -20.96 -5.78
CA GLU A 383 35.97 -19.98 -6.53
C GLU A 383 36.03 -18.61 -5.82
N HIS A 384 34.95 -18.19 -5.16
CA HIS A 384 34.92 -16.91 -4.42
C HIS A 384 35.70 -16.89 -3.10
N HIS A 385 36.25 -18.02 -2.64
CA HIS A 385 37.09 -18.09 -1.43
C HIS A 385 38.58 -18.33 -1.71
N SER A 386 39.00 -18.38 -2.98
CA SER A 386 40.41 -18.56 -3.37
C SER A 386 41.05 -17.34 -4.05
N GLY A 387 40.49 -16.13 -3.86
CA GLY A 387 41.02 -14.90 -4.45
C GLY A 387 41.46 -13.88 -3.40
N GLY A 388 42.73 -13.94 -2.97
CA GLY A 388 43.36 -12.85 -2.22
C GLY A 388 44.61 -13.24 -1.43
N GLY A 389 45.81 -13.06 -2.00
CA GLY A 389 47.09 -13.22 -1.30
C GLY A 389 48.34 -13.18 -2.20
N SER A 390 48.92 -11.99 -2.30
CA SER A 390 50.09 -11.52 -3.08
C SER A 390 51.41 -12.34 -3.07
N GLU A 391 52.00 -12.42 -4.28
CA GLU A 391 53.42 -12.40 -4.73
C GLU A 391 54.59 -12.87 -3.83
N HIS A 392 55.36 -13.85 -4.36
CA HIS A 392 56.83 -13.77 -4.40
C HIS A 392 57.42 -14.54 -5.59
N LEU A 393 58.45 -13.93 -6.20
CA LEU A 393 59.20 -14.36 -7.37
C LEU A 393 59.81 -15.76 -7.23
N ASN A 394 59.79 -16.55 -8.31
CA ASN A 394 61.01 -17.02 -8.97
C ASN A 394 60.76 -17.65 -10.34
N HIS A 395 61.70 -17.39 -11.23
CA HIS A 395 61.86 -17.91 -12.57
C HIS A 395 61.89 -19.45 -12.61
N ASP A 396 61.23 -20.07 -13.60
CA ASP A 396 61.88 -20.76 -14.72
C ASP A 396 60.97 -21.80 -15.42
N CYS A 397 61.04 -21.75 -16.75
CA CYS A 397 61.09 -22.88 -17.68
C CYS A 397 59.89 -23.85 -17.85
N PHE A 398 59.39 -23.82 -19.10
CA PHE A 398 59.19 -24.95 -20.02
C PHE A 398 58.00 -25.92 -19.89
N ALA A 399 57.38 -26.10 -21.07
CA ALA A 399 56.79 -27.33 -21.64
C ALA A 399 55.29 -27.64 -21.38
N MET A 400 54.48 -27.37 -22.42
CA MET A 400 53.55 -28.38 -22.99
C MET A 400 54.41 -29.54 -23.56
N PRO A 401 53.99 -30.84 -23.56
CA PRO A 401 52.78 -31.28 -24.26
C PRO A 401 52.05 -32.55 -23.74
N GLY A 402 50.75 -32.66 -24.09
CA GLY A 402 50.16 -33.82 -24.78
C GLY A 402 49.86 -35.15 -24.06
N VAL A 403 48.85 -35.83 -24.64
CA VAL A 403 48.64 -37.29 -24.76
C VAL A 403 47.56 -37.93 -23.84
N VAL A 404 46.54 -38.44 -24.55
CA VAL A 404 45.47 -39.39 -24.15
C VAL A 404 46.07 -40.76 -23.81
N PRO A 405 45.43 -41.62 -23.00
CA PRO A 405 44.71 -42.72 -23.65
C PRO A 405 43.41 -43.18 -22.95
N GLU A 406 42.52 -43.72 -23.79
CA GLU A 406 41.46 -44.68 -23.44
C GLU A 406 42.03 -45.92 -22.72
N GLU A 407 41.24 -46.55 -21.84
CA GLU A 407 40.93 -47.99 -21.99
C GLU A 407 39.85 -48.51 -21.02
N LYS A 408 39.01 -49.37 -21.59
CA LYS A 408 38.40 -50.61 -21.05
C LYS A 408 37.09 -50.57 -20.26
N ILE A 409 36.04 -50.77 -21.06
CA ILE A 409 34.87 -51.62 -20.82
C ILE A 409 35.30 -53.03 -20.36
N VAL A 410 34.72 -53.53 -19.26
CA VAL A 410 34.49 -54.98 -19.01
C VAL A 410 33.12 -55.18 -18.37
N GLU A 411 32.35 -56.06 -19.00
CA GLU A 411 31.02 -56.55 -18.66
C GLU A 411 30.95 -57.24 -17.27
N ARG A 412 29.76 -57.18 -16.65
CA ARG A 412 28.89 -58.37 -16.52
C ARG A 412 27.57 -58.02 -15.86
N GLY A 413 26.49 -58.38 -16.55
CA GLY A 413 25.13 -58.32 -16.04
C GLY A 413 24.69 -59.55 -15.26
N ARG A 414 23.37 -59.51 -15.00
CA ARG A 414 22.44 -60.50 -14.44
C ARG A 414 22.34 -60.61 -12.93
N SER A 415 21.13 -60.27 -12.45
CA SER A 415 20.21 -61.12 -11.66
C SER A 415 19.27 -60.18 -10.89
N LEU A 416 17.95 -60.31 -10.75
CA LEU A 416 16.91 -61.21 -11.25
C LEU A 416 15.55 -60.51 -10.96
N ARG A 417 14.68 -60.51 -11.97
CA ARG A 417 13.22 -60.74 -11.99
C ARG A 417 12.34 -60.53 -10.73
N ARG A 418 11.26 -59.77 -10.98
CA ARG A 418 9.80 -60.03 -10.80
C ARG A 418 9.28 -60.62 -9.48
N ALA A 419 8.33 -59.88 -8.89
CA ALA A 419 6.98 -60.31 -8.49
C ALA A 419 6.21 -59.00 -8.18
N SER A 420 5.15 -58.53 -8.87
CA SER A 420 3.80 -59.11 -9.03
C SER A 420 3.32 -59.77 -7.75
N THR A 421 2.38 -59.17 -7.01
CA THR A 421 1.01 -59.69 -6.78
C THR A 421 0.20 -58.71 -5.91
N SER A 422 -1.00 -58.40 -6.39
CA SER A 422 -2.28 -58.11 -5.71
C SER A 422 -2.32 -58.13 -4.16
N ALA A 423 -3.05 -57.19 -3.54
CA ALA A 423 -4.44 -57.42 -3.11
C ALA A 423 -4.94 -56.39 -2.06
N VAL A 424 -6.25 -56.14 -2.19
CA VAL A 424 -7.23 -55.52 -1.27
C VAL A 424 -7.36 -54.01 -1.31
#